data_AF-A0A2V6RDG8-F1
#
_entry.id   AF-A0A2V6RDG8-F1
#
_cell.length_a   1.000
_cell.length_b   1.000
_cell.length_c   1.000
_cell.angle_alpha   90.00
_cell.angle_beta   90.00
_cell.angle_gamma   90.00
#
_symmetry.space_group_name_H-M   'P 1'
#
loop_
_entity.id
_entity.type
_entity.pdbx_description
1 polymer ?
#
loop_
_entity_poly.entity_id
_entity_poly.type
_entity_poly.pdbx_seq_one_letter_code
_entity_poly.pdbx_strand_id
1 'polypeptide(L)'
;MTRLRGRRLSILALGALVLAATGARAQHAGHGAAAPGADAPPRAGRTYTMEELHAGGGVPRGWKFTLPAGDPAKGRQLFRELECGTCHALEGLSAPPSAGDAAHAGPELTGMGSHHPAEYFAESILAPNAVILAGPGFTGPDGRSIMPSYGDSLSVTQLIDLVAFLTSLTGDEGHVHGAAALEQTTGDYRIRLVYAGGGHAGHGAPSRAAGGHLQVFVADRQSGEPVPYLPVSATLRGGGMKPRVLKLLPMVDAQGFHYGVDVRIPDATDKVVVSIGRTTMRVMPPAARRFTKPVTVEFEWEGP
;
A
#
# COMPACT_ATOMS: atom_id res chain seq x y z
N MET A 1 -41.14 71.12 45.57
CA MET A 1 -41.02 69.68 45.88
C MET A 1 -40.53 68.96 44.63
N THR A 2 -39.22 68.83 44.46
CA THR A 2 -38.65 68.10 43.31
C THR A 2 -37.20 67.71 43.60
N ARG A 3 -36.86 66.48 43.17
CA ARG A 3 -35.52 65.86 42.99
C ARG A 3 -34.86 65.25 44.23
N LEU A 4 -34.82 63.91 44.24
CA LEU A 4 -33.96 63.09 45.10
C LEU A 4 -32.84 62.45 44.27
N ARG A 5 -31.60 62.80 44.65
CA ARG A 5 -30.39 61.99 44.81
C ARG A 5 -29.91 61.05 43.68
N GLY A 6 -28.80 61.44 43.07
CA GLY A 6 -27.71 60.52 42.68
C GLY A 6 -26.53 60.69 43.66
N ARG A 7 -26.05 59.57 44.23
CA ARG A 7 -25.06 59.52 45.32
C ARG A 7 -23.62 59.40 44.78
N ARG A 8 -22.68 59.93 45.58
CA ARG A 8 -21.27 60.24 45.35
C ARG A 8 -20.29 59.05 45.43
N LEU A 9 -19.11 59.24 44.80
CA LEU A 9 -17.70 58.93 45.20
C LEU A 9 -17.35 57.49 45.67
N SER A 10 -16.14 56.92 45.59
CA SER A 10 -14.84 57.18 44.95
C SER A 10 -13.87 56.09 45.50
N ILE A 11 -13.00 55.56 44.64
CA ILE A 11 -11.55 55.27 44.87
C ILE A 11 -11.09 54.07 45.76
N LEU A 12 -10.03 53.41 45.23
CA LEU A 12 -8.88 52.71 45.84
C LEU A 12 -8.84 51.17 45.96
N ALA A 13 -7.70 50.65 45.51
CA ALA A 13 -7.30 49.26 45.29
C ALA A 13 -6.76 48.57 46.56
N LEU A 14 -6.78 47.23 46.57
CA LEU A 14 -5.85 46.40 47.33
C LEU A 14 -5.62 45.07 46.60
N GLY A 15 -4.36 44.66 46.48
CA GLY A 15 -3.90 43.60 45.58
C GLY A 15 -3.96 42.17 46.11
N ALA A 16 -3.60 41.25 45.23
CA ALA A 16 -3.08 39.93 45.58
C ALA A 16 -2.00 39.54 44.57
N LEU A 17 -0.79 39.38 45.08
CA LEU A 17 0.43 38.91 44.43
C LEU A 17 0.45 37.38 44.51
N VAL A 18 0.54 36.64 43.40
CA VAL A 18 1.04 35.25 43.39
C VAL A 18 1.90 35.01 42.16
N LEU A 19 3.01 34.31 42.43
CA LEU A 19 4.27 34.14 41.71
C LEU A 19 4.20 33.66 40.25
N ALA A 20 5.20 34.13 39.51
CA ALA A 20 5.64 33.60 38.22
C ALA A 20 6.09 32.14 38.28
N ALA A 21 5.67 31.36 37.30
CA ALA A 21 6.43 30.21 36.81
C ALA A 21 6.64 30.40 35.30
N THR A 22 7.86 30.77 34.95
CA THR A 22 8.38 30.79 33.58
C THR A 22 8.36 29.38 33.00
N GLY A 23 7.70 29.21 31.87
CA GLY A 23 7.78 28.02 31.04
C GLY A 23 7.51 28.42 29.60
N ALA A 24 8.56 28.80 28.89
CA ALA A 24 8.53 28.92 27.44
C ALA A 24 8.08 27.58 26.85
N ARG A 25 6.94 27.55 26.14
CA ARG A 25 6.68 26.49 25.18
C ARG A 25 6.82 27.08 23.79
N ALA A 26 7.94 26.68 23.19
CA ALA A 26 8.32 26.93 21.83
C ALA A 26 7.18 26.62 20.86
N GLN A 27 7.08 27.50 19.87
CA GLN A 27 6.34 27.28 18.64
C GLN A 27 7.03 26.12 17.91
N HIS A 28 6.47 24.91 18.03
CA HIS A 28 6.73 23.86 17.05
C HIS A 28 5.45 23.69 16.24
N ALA A 29 5.41 24.41 15.12
CA ALA A 29 4.66 23.98 13.96
C ALA A 29 5.27 22.66 13.48
N GLY A 30 4.82 21.55 14.06
CA GLY A 30 5.02 20.22 13.53
C GLY A 30 4.09 20.06 12.35
N HIS A 31 4.67 19.98 11.16
CA HIS A 31 3.99 19.57 9.94
C HIS A 31 3.32 18.22 10.20
N GLY A 32 1.99 18.22 10.32
CA GLY A 32 1.21 16.99 10.27
C GLY A 32 1.44 16.35 8.91
N ALA A 33 2.23 15.28 8.88
CA ALA A 33 2.25 14.37 7.77
C ALA A 33 0.84 13.78 7.66
N ALA A 34 0.12 14.17 6.60
CA ALA A 34 -1.15 13.58 6.26
C ALA A 34 -0.93 12.06 6.10
N ALA A 35 -1.71 11.28 6.83
CA ALA A 35 -1.74 9.83 6.68
C ALA A 35 -1.95 9.47 5.20
N PRO A 36 -1.10 8.61 4.60
CA PRO A 36 -1.31 8.17 3.24
C PRO A 36 -2.50 7.20 3.23
N GLY A 37 -3.69 7.69 2.88
CA GLY A 37 -4.86 6.84 2.71
C GLY A 37 -6.22 7.53 2.67
N ALA A 38 -6.34 8.81 3.05
CA ALA A 38 -7.65 9.44 3.19
C ALA A 38 -8.23 10.05 1.90
N ASP A 39 -7.42 10.32 0.86
CA ASP A 39 -7.84 11.20 -0.25
C ASP A 39 -7.66 10.61 -1.66
N ALA A 40 -7.70 9.29 -1.84
CA ALA A 40 -7.89 8.77 -3.19
C ALA A 40 -9.30 9.19 -3.67
N PRO A 41 -9.45 10.06 -4.69
CA PRO A 41 -10.77 10.46 -5.14
C PRO A 41 -11.54 9.22 -5.60
N PRO A 42 -12.83 9.06 -5.23
CA PRO A 42 -13.63 7.96 -5.74
C PRO A 42 -13.53 7.97 -7.26
N ARG A 43 -13.27 6.81 -7.88
CA ARG A 43 -13.25 6.69 -9.35
C ARG A 43 -14.52 7.37 -9.86
N ALA A 44 -14.36 8.43 -10.64
CA ALA A 44 -15.48 9.18 -11.20
C ALA A 44 -16.47 8.18 -11.81
N GLY A 45 -17.68 8.11 -11.24
CA GLY A 45 -18.68 7.13 -11.61
C GLY A 45 -18.95 7.23 -13.11
N ARG A 46 -18.65 6.17 -13.84
CA ARG A 46 -18.97 6.11 -15.26
C ARG A 46 -20.40 5.61 -15.40
N THR A 47 -21.25 6.39 -16.05
CA THR A 47 -22.62 5.98 -16.36
C THR A 47 -22.61 5.00 -17.53
N TYR A 48 -23.46 3.98 -17.44
CA TYR A 48 -23.75 3.02 -18.50
C TYR A 48 -25.28 2.94 -18.68
N THR A 49 -25.74 2.80 -19.92
CA THR A 49 -27.10 2.36 -20.20
C THR A 49 -27.26 0.86 -19.92
N MET A 50 -28.51 0.40 -19.74
CA MET A 50 -28.79 -1.02 -19.54
C MET A 50 -28.37 -1.86 -20.75
N GLU A 51 -28.61 -1.35 -21.96
CA GLU A 51 -28.21 -1.98 -23.22
C GLU A 51 -26.69 -2.12 -23.32
N GLU A 52 -25.92 -1.08 -22.99
CA GLU A 52 -24.45 -1.12 -22.99
C GLU A 52 -23.91 -2.11 -21.97
N LEU A 53 -24.52 -2.19 -20.79
CA LEU A 53 -24.10 -3.11 -19.74
C LEU A 53 -24.36 -4.57 -20.15
N HIS A 54 -25.54 -4.87 -20.69
CA HIS A 54 -25.88 -6.20 -21.19
C HIS A 54 -24.98 -6.62 -22.36
N ALA A 55 -24.74 -5.72 -23.32
CA ALA A 55 -23.81 -5.97 -24.43
C ALA A 55 -22.37 -6.22 -23.94
N GLY A 56 -22.02 -5.66 -22.77
CA GLY A 56 -20.73 -5.85 -22.10
C GLY A 56 -20.62 -7.10 -21.22
N GLY A 57 -21.67 -7.90 -21.07
CA GLY A 57 -21.68 -9.09 -20.21
C GLY A 57 -22.20 -8.87 -18.78
N GLY A 58 -22.93 -7.77 -18.53
CA GLY A 58 -23.66 -7.52 -17.28
C GLY A 58 -22.90 -6.72 -16.22
N VAL A 59 -21.59 -6.57 -16.35
CA VAL A 59 -20.75 -5.69 -15.52
C VAL A 59 -19.77 -4.90 -16.39
N PRO A 60 -19.35 -3.69 -15.97
CA PRO A 60 -18.35 -2.95 -16.73
C PRO A 60 -17.05 -3.75 -16.87
N ARG A 61 -16.38 -3.66 -18.02
CA ARG A 61 -15.08 -4.31 -18.23
C ARG A 61 -14.06 -3.79 -17.21
N GLY A 62 -13.35 -4.70 -16.55
CA GLY A 62 -12.37 -4.36 -15.50
C GLY A 62 -13.02 -3.85 -14.20
N TRP A 63 -14.34 -4.03 -14.03
CA TRP A 63 -14.99 -3.78 -12.76
C TRP A 63 -14.52 -4.80 -11.72
N LYS A 64 -14.11 -4.30 -10.57
CA LYS A 64 -13.80 -5.07 -9.37
C LYS A 64 -14.57 -4.43 -8.23
N PHE A 65 -15.15 -5.25 -7.36
CA PHE A 65 -15.64 -4.76 -6.08
C PHE A 65 -14.45 -4.24 -5.25
N THR A 66 -14.57 -3.02 -4.73
CA THR A 66 -13.61 -2.42 -3.80
C THR A 66 -14.35 -1.94 -2.57
N LEU A 67 -13.74 -2.10 -1.40
CA LEU A 67 -14.31 -1.57 -0.18
C LEU A 67 -14.27 -0.04 -0.21
N PRO A 68 -15.32 0.65 0.28
CA PRO A 68 -15.27 2.09 0.47
C PRO A 68 -14.29 2.45 1.59
N ALA A 69 -13.91 3.72 1.66
CA ALA A 69 -13.08 4.22 2.77
C ALA A 69 -13.80 4.05 4.12
N GLY A 70 -13.08 3.54 5.11
CA GLY A 70 -13.52 3.40 6.49
C GLY A 70 -12.79 4.35 7.44
N ASP A 71 -13.09 4.23 8.72
CA ASP A 71 -12.45 4.96 9.82
C ASP A 71 -11.45 4.07 10.58
N PRO A 72 -10.12 4.27 10.37
CA PRO A 72 -9.09 3.47 11.05
C PRO A 72 -9.12 3.58 12.58
N ALA A 73 -9.60 4.70 13.14
CA ALA A 73 -9.66 4.87 14.59
C ALA A 73 -10.75 3.98 15.20
N LYS A 74 -11.92 3.90 14.54
CA LYS A 74 -12.98 2.95 14.90
C LYS A 74 -12.54 1.51 14.67
N GLY A 75 -11.83 1.23 13.57
CA GLY A 75 -11.25 -0.08 13.32
C GLY A 75 -10.29 -0.53 14.41
N ARG A 76 -9.41 0.36 14.90
CA ARG A 76 -8.51 0.08 16.03
C ARG A 76 -9.25 -0.17 17.34
N GLN A 77 -10.40 0.45 17.54
CA GLN A 77 -11.26 0.17 18.69
C GLN A 77 -11.88 -1.23 18.56
N LEU A 78 -12.47 -1.55 17.41
CA LEU A 78 -13.03 -2.87 17.12
C LEU A 78 -12.00 -3.99 17.25
N PHE A 79 -10.76 -3.78 16.77
CA PHE A 79 -9.67 -4.74 16.92
C PHE A 79 -9.44 -5.16 18.39
N ARG A 80 -9.57 -4.20 19.32
CA ARG A 80 -9.45 -4.48 20.76
C ARG A 80 -10.71 -5.13 21.34
N GLU A 81 -11.89 -4.65 20.95
CA GLU A 81 -13.18 -5.17 21.44
C GLU A 81 -13.43 -6.61 21.01
N LEU A 82 -12.96 -6.99 19.83
CA LEU A 82 -13.02 -8.35 19.29
C LEU A 82 -11.85 -9.23 19.75
N GLU A 83 -10.95 -8.67 20.57
CA GLU A 83 -9.77 -9.35 21.11
C GLU A 83 -8.88 -9.98 20.01
N CYS A 84 -8.80 -9.35 18.83
CA CYS A 84 -7.99 -9.84 17.72
C CYS A 84 -6.51 -10.02 18.11
N GLY A 85 -6.04 -9.17 19.04
CA GLY A 85 -4.70 -9.21 19.61
C GLY A 85 -4.35 -10.46 20.40
N THR A 86 -5.33 -11.29 20.77
CA THR A 86 -5.09 -12.57 21.46
C THR A 86 -4.40 -13.58 20.55
N CYS A 87 -4.71 -13.56 19.26
CA CYS A 87 -4.09 -14.44 18.27
C CYS A 87 -3.07 -13.67 17.43
N HIS A 88 -3.36 -12.42 17.05
CA HIS A 88 -2.53 -11.63 16.16
C HIS A 88 -1.62 -10.68 16.92
N ALA A 89 -0.31 -10.87 16.78
CA ALA A 89 0.68 -9.91 17.23
C ALA A 89 0.58 -8.60 16.42
N LEU A 90 0.73 -7.46 17.10
CA LEU A 90 0.74 -6.14 16.47
C LEU A 90 1.54 -5.15 17.32
N GLU A 91 2.61 -4.61 16.75
CA GLU A 91 3.50 -3.68 17.43
C GLU A 91 2.73 -2.48 18.01
N GLY A 92 3.02 -2.15 19.27
CA GLY A 92 2.36 -1.05 19.98
C GLY A 92 0.88 -1.28 20.36
N LEU A 93 0.30 -2.45 20.06
CA LEU A 93 -1.09 -2.78 20.43
C LEU A 93 -1.26 -4.14 21.09
N SER A 94 -0.47 -5.16 20.72
CA SER A 94 -0.60 -6.52 21.24
C SER A 94 0.74 -7.26 21.19
N ALA A 95 1.13 -7.89 22.30
CA ALA A 95 2.35 -8.68 22.36
C ALA A 95 2.19 -10.00 21.56
N PRO A 96 3.28 -10.59 21.05
CA PRO A 96 3.19 -11.90 20.42
C PRO A 96 2.68 -12.95 21.42
N PRO A 97 1.90 -13.94 20.96
CA PRO A 97 1.48 -15.06 21.79
C PRO A 97 2.72 -15.77 22.37
N SER A 98 2.63 -16.22 23.62
CA SER A 98 3.75 -16.83 24.33
C SER A 98 4.24 -18.08 23.58
N ALA A 99 5.51 -18.48 23.75
CA ALA A 99 6.08 -19.66 23.08
C ALA A 99 5.32 -20.99 23.33
N GLY A 100 4.45 -21.04 24.35
CA GLY A 100 3.52 -22.16 24.63
C GLY A 100 2.18 -22.10 23.89
N ASP A 101 1.84 -20.97 23.26
CA ASP A 101 0.57 -20.69 22.57
C ASP A 101 0.71 -20.68 21.04
N ALA A 102 1.83 -21.17 20.51
CA ALA A 102 2.09 -21.21 19.06
C ALA A 102 1.01 -21.97 18.27
N ALA A 103 0.26 -22.87 18.92
CA ALA A 103 -0.88 -23.58 18.33
C ALA A 103 -2.15 -22.71 18.17
N HIS A 104 -2.17 -21.52 18.78
CA HIS A 104 -3.28 -20.56 18.76
C HIS A 104 -2.83 -19.18 18.25
N ALA A 105 -1.64 -19.11 17.66
CA ALA A 105 -1.08 -17.88 17.11
C ALA A 105 -1.61 -17.65 15.69
N GLY A 106 -2.13 -16.46 15.43
CA GLY A 106 -2.39 -15.96 14.08
C GLY A 106 -1.13 -15.31 13.48
N PRO A 107 -1.12 -15.06 12.15
CA PRO A 107 -0.05 -14.28 11.53
C PRO A 107 0.12 -12.90 12.17
N GLU A 108 1.36 -12.43 12.24
CA GLU A 108 1.71 -11.09 12.70
C GLU A 108 1.11 -10.02 11.75
N LEU A 109 0.60 -8.91 12.29
CA LEU A 109 -0.12 -7.88 11.52
C LEU A 109 0.63 -6.54 11.32
N THR A 110 1.75 -6.32 12.00
CA THR A 110 2.60 -5.14 11.83
C THR A 110 3.09 -5.04 10.39
N GLY A 111 2.88 -3.88 9.77
CA GLY A 111 3.32 -3.65 8.38
C GLY A 111 2.45 -4.32 7.32
N MET A 112 1.46 -5.14 7.68
CA MET A 112 0.68 -5.93 6.71
C MET A 112 -0.16 -5.06 5.76
N GLY A 113 -0.45 -3.81 6.12
CA GLY A 113 -1.12 -2.85 5.23
C GLY A 113 -0.36 -2.60 3.94
N SER A 114 0.98 -2.76 3.94
CA SER A 114 1.83 -2.63 2.75
C SER A 114 1.86 -3.89 1.88
N HIS A 115 1.37 -5.03 2.39
CA HIS A 115 1.51 -6.34 1.75
C HIS A 115 0.21 -6.87 1.14
N HIS A 116 -0.94 -6.42 1.61
CA HIS A 116 -2.23 -6.96 1.21
C HIS A 116 -3.25 -5.87 0.86
N PRO A 117 -4.11 -6.09 -0.16
CA PRO A 117 -5.20 -5.18 -0.46
C PRO A 117 -6.30 -5.28 0.61
N ALA A 118 -7.09 -4.22 0.76
CA ALA A 118 -8.23 -4.16 1.70
C ALA A 118 -9.20 -5.35 1.54
N GLU A 119 -9.46 -5.79 0.30
CA GLU A 119 -10.37 -6.91 0.07
C GLU A 119 -9.85 -8.24 0.62
N TYR A 120 -8.52 -8.43 0.68
CA TYR A 120 -7.92 -9.64 1.25
C TYR A 120 -8.12 -9.71 2.77
N PHE A 121 -7.99 -8.58 3.46
CA PHE A 121 -8.32 -8.49 4.89
C PHE A 121 -9.80 -8.80 5.14
N ALA A 122 -10.70 -8.24 4.34
CA ALA A 122 -12.13 -8.51 4.47
C ALA A 122 -12.46 -9.99 4.26
N GLU A 123 -11.91 -10.63 3.22
CA GLU A 123 -12.12 -12.06 2.97
C GLU A 123 -11.55 -12.91 4.11
N SER A 124 -10.36 -12.57 4.62
CA SER A 124 -9.76 -13.29 5.74
C SER A 124 -10.63 -13.22 7.02
N ILE A 125 -11.30 -12.09 7.27
CA ILE A 125 -12.18 -11.90 8.44
C ILE A 125 -13.54 -12.60 8.27
N LEU A 126 -14.13 -12.53 7.08
CA LEU A 126 -15.45 -13.10 6.80
C LEU A 126 -15.41 -14.59 6.48
N ALA A 127 -14.37 -15.03 5.77
CA ALA A 127 -14.20 -16.36 5.23
C ALA A 127 -12.75 -16.85 5.43
N PRO A 128 -12.30 -17.08 6.68
CA PRO A 128 -10.91 -17.43 6.99
C PRO A 128 -10.42 -18.77 6.38
N ASN A 129 -11.31 -19.55 5.77
CA ASN A 129 -10.98 -20.78 5.05
C ASN A 129 -10.90 -20.60 3.52
N ALA A 130 -11.13 -19.39 3.00
CA ALA A 130 -11.01 -19.09 1.56
C ALA A 130 -9.55 -19.17 1.09
N VAL A 131 -8.61 -18.72 1.94
CA VAL A 131 -7.17 -18.84 1.73
C VAL A 131 -6.55 -19.35 3.02
N ILE A 132 -6.06 -20.60 2.99
CA ILE A 132 -5.44 -21.23 4.16
C ILE A 132 -3.92 -21.13 4.03
N LEU A 133 -3.29 -20.51 5.03
CA LEU A 133 -1.84 -20.44 5.11
C LEU A 133 -1.27 -21.78 5.60
N ALA A 134 -0.46 -22.40 4.75
CA ALA A 134 0.31 -23.58 5.14
C ALA A 134 1.47 -23.13 6.06
N GLY A 135 1.36 -23.46 7.35
CA GLY A 135 2.38 -23.12 8.35
C GLY A 135 2.01 -23.65 9.73
N PRO A 136 2.98 -23.83 10.63
CA PRO A 136 2.71 -24.26 11.99
C PRO A 136 1.88 -23.19 12.72
N GLY A 137 0.79 -23.59 13.38
CA GLY A 137 0.04 -22.73 14.29
C GLY A 137 -1.22 -22.05 13.73
N PHE A 138 -1.40 -21.98 12.41
CA PHE A 138 -2.55 -21.28 11.80
C PHE A 138 -3.76 -22.17 11.50
N THR A 139 -3.58 -23.48 11.57
CA THR A 139 -4.60 -24.46 11.20
C THR A 139 -4.85 -25.47 12.31
N GLY A 140 -6.12 -25.83 12.50
CA GLY A 140 -6.54 -26.86 13.44
C GLY A 140 -6.27 -28.27 12.90
N PRO A 141 -6.53 -29.32 13.72
CA PRO A 141 -6.34 -30.72 13.31
C PRO A 141 -7.19 -31.16 12.10
N ASP A 142 -8.25 -30.42 11.80
CA ASP A 142 -9.12 -30.61 10.64
C ASP A 142 -8.61 -29.91 9.37
N GLY A 143 -7.44 -29.25 9.44
CA GLY A 143 -6.82 -28.51 8.34
C GLY A 143 -7.48 -27.16 8.04
N ARG A 144 -8.41 -26.70 8.88
CA ARG A 144 -9.10 -25.41 8.72
C ARG A 144 -8.39 -24.31 9.51
N SER A 145 -8.61 -23.06 9.12
CA SER A 145 -8.10 -21.92 9.87
C SER A 145 -8.63 -21.92 11.31
N ILE A 146 -7.76 -21.65 12.28
CA ILE A 146 -8.16 -21.44 13.68
C ILE A 146 -8.84 -20.09 13.91
N MET A 147 -8.71 -19.16 12.95
CA MET A 147 -9.38 -17.88 13.00
C MET A 147 -10.90 -18.11 12.82
N PRO A 148 -11.75 -17.62 13.75
CA PRO A 148 -13.20 -17.72 13.58
C PRO A 148 -13.67 -16.83 12.44
N SER A 149 -14.78 -17.20 11.79
CA SER A 149 -15.48 -16.29 10.89
C SER A 149 -16.22 -15.23 11.68
N TYR A 150 -16.12 -13.99 11.25
CA TYR A 150 -16.87 -12.86 11.83
C TYR A 150 -18.04 -12.42 10.95
N GLY A 151 -18.42 -13.22 9.94
CA GLY A 151 -19.46 -12.86 8.97
C GLY A 151 -20.83 -12.57 9.57
N ASP A 152 -21.17 -13.25 10.66
CA ASP A 152 -22.45 -13.05 11.37
C ASP A 152 -22.35 -12.06 12.53
N SER A 153 -21.13 -11.60 12.86
CA SER A 153 -20.84 -10.79 14.06
C SER A 153 -20.55 -9.32 13.75
N LEU A 154 -20.13 -9.02 12.51
CA LEU A 154 -19.81 -7.66 12.09
C LEU A 154 -20.87 -7.09 11.17
N SER A 155 -21.31 -5.87 11.46
CA SER A 155 -21.98 -5.05 10.44
C SER A 155 -21.00 -4.69 9.32
N VAL A 156 -21.55 -4.36 8.15
CA VAL A 156 -20.75 -3.92 6.99
C VAL A 156 -19.86 -2.73 7.35
N THR A 157 -20.35 -1.77 8.14
CA THR A 157 -19.56 -0.62 8.61
C THR A 157 -18.42 -1.03 9.53
N GLN A 158 -18.65 -1.94 10.48
CA GLN A 158 -17.60 -2.41 11.37
C GLN A 158 -16.50 -3.15 10.60
N LEU A 159 -16.86 -3.96 9.60
CA LEU A 159 -15.88 -4.60 8.73
C LEU A 159 -15.06 -3.56 7.96
N ILE A 160 -15.71 -2.56 7.34
CA ILE A 160 -15.04 -1.49 6.59
C ILE A 160 -14.05 -0.73 7.48
N ASP A 161 -14.46 -0.35 8.69
CA ASP A 161 -13.61 0.38 9.63
C ASP A 161 -12.43 -0.49 10.11
N LEU A 162 -12.68 -1.77 10.45
CA LEU A 162 -11.62 -2.71 10.84
C LEU A 162 -10.61 -2.94 9.71
N VAL A 163 -11.07 -3.10 8.48
CA VAL A 163 -10.19 -3.24 7.30
C VAL A 163 -9.40 -1.95 7.04
N ALA A 164 -10.02 -0.77 7.23
CA ALA A 164 -9.32 0.50 7.12
C ALA A 164 -8.18 0.61 8.13
N PHE A 165 -8.39 0.14 9.38
CA PHE A 165 -7.32 0.04 10.37
C PHE A 165 -6.19 -0.90 9.94
N LEU A 166 -6.50 -2.13 9.53
CA LEU A 166 -5.47 -3.09 9.09
C LEU A 166 -4.68 -2.59 7.87
N THR A 167 -5.37 -1.93 6.93
CA THR A 167 -4.74 -1.33 5.75
C THR A 167 -3.81 -0.16 6.15
N SER A 168 -4.12 0.55 7.23
CA SER A 168 -3.26 1.64 7.74
C SER A 168 -1.99 1.16 8.45
N LEU A 169 -1.84 -0.14 8.70
CA LEU A 169 -0.65 -0.74 9.31
C LEU A 169 0.48 -0.83 8.28
N THR A 170 0.92 0.30 7.75
CA THR A 170 2.11 0.42 6.92
C THR A 170 3.27 0.75 7.88
N GLY A 171 4.14 -0.21 8.16
CA GLY A 171 5.22 -0.01 9.13
C GLY A 171 6.11 1.16 8.71
N ASP A 172 6.57 1.98 9.65
CA ASP A 172 7.57 2.99 9.38
C ASP A 172 8.60 3.06 10.52
N GLU A 173 9.87 3.19 10.14
CA GLU A 173 11.11 3.24 10.97
C GLU A 173 11.75 1.87 11.35
N GLY A 174 12.23 1.11 10.36
CA GLY A 174 13.26 0.07 10.58
C GLY A 174 13.08 -1.20 9.77
N HIS A 175 13.91 -1.37 8.74
CA HIS A 175 13.97 -2.52 7.82
C HIS A 175 12.88 -2.59 6.75
N VAL A 176 12.90 -1.59 5.86
CA VAL A 176 12.45 -1.77 4.48
C VAL A 176 13.52 -2.61 3.76
N HIS A 177 13.29 -3.90 3.61
CA HIS A 177 13.90 -4.70 2.53
C HIS A 177 12.80 -5.30 1.66
N GLY A 178 11.87 -4.44 1.24
CA GLY A 178 11.03 -4.64 0.06
C GLY A 178 11.22 -3.40 -0.79
N ALA A 179 11.99 -3.51 -1.87
CA ALA A 179 12.38 -2.36 -2.69
C ALA A 179 11.16 -1.49 -3.04
N ALA A 180 11.26 -0.20 -2.71
CA ALA A 180 10.27 0.80 -3.02
C ALA A 180 9.86 0.68 -4.50
N ALA A 181 8.62 0.25 -4.72
CA ALA A 181 8.09 0.15 -6.06
C ALA A 181 7.84 1.58 -6.57
N LEU A 182 8.72 2.08 -7.44
CA LEU A 182 8.52 3.39 -8.05
C LEU A 182 7.47 3.25 -9.16
N GLU A 183 6.30 3.84 -8.97
CA GLU A 183 5.21 3.79 -9.94
C GLU A 183 4.98 5.15 -10.61
N GLN A 184 4.87 5.16 -11.94
CA GLN A 184 4.52 6.34 -12.72
C GLN A 184 3.57 5.99 -13.86
N THR A 185 2.78 6.97 -14.29
CA THR A 185 1.88 6.83 -15.45
C THR A 185 2.37 7.73 -16.58
N THR A 186 2.56 7.16 -17.77
CA THR A 186 2.95 7.92 -18.96
C THR A 186 2.33 7.33 -20.22
N GLY A 187 1.79 8.20 -21.08
CA GLY A 187 1.01 7.78 -22.25
C GLY A 187 -0.17 6.88 -21.87
N ASP A 188 -0.25 5.72 -22.52
CA ASP A 188 -1.27 4.69 -22.28
C ASP A 188 -0.84 3.65 -21.22
N TYR A 189 0.28 3.85 -20.54
CA TYR A 189 0.86 2.87 -19.61
C TYR A 189 0.91 3.38 -18.16
N ARG A 190 0.68 2.46 -17.24
CA ARG A 190 1.15 2.52 -15.84
C ARG A 190 2.38 1.64 -15.73
N ILE A 191 3.47 2.19 -15.20
CA ILE A 191 4.79 1.57 -15.15
C ILE A 191 5.24 1.52 -13.70
N ARG A 192 5.50 0.32 -13.19
CA ARG A 192 6.01 0.09 -11.84
C ARG A 192 7.39 -0.57 -11.92
N LEU A 193 8.39 0.08 -11.35
CA LEU A 193 9.77 -0.36 -11.29
C LEU A 193 10.04 -0.97 -9.90
N VAL A 194 10.60 -2.18 -9.85
CA VAL A 194 10.97 -2.88 -8.61
C VAL A 194 12.35 -3.48 -8.79
N TYR A 195 13.16 -3.49 -7.74
CA TYR A 195 14.45 -4.19 -7.74
C TYR A 195 14.56 -5.11 -6.53
N ALA A 196 14.38 -6.40 -6.74
CA ALA A 196 14.53 -7.36 -5.65
C ALA A 196 16.03 -7.58 -5.37
N GLY A 197 16.49 -7.23 -4.17
CA GLY A 197 17.82 -7.60 -3.70
C GLY A 197 17.96 -9.13 -3.65
N GLY A 198 19.12 -9.66 -4.03
CA GLY A 198 19.37 -11.11 -4.05
C GLY A 198 19.26 -11.72 -2.65
N GLY A 199 18.09 -12.21 -2.29
CA GLY A 199 17.82 -12.95 -1.05
C GLY A 199 18.33 -14.40 -1.13
N HIS A 200 18.75 -14.92 0.01
CA HIS A 200 19.42 -16.21 0.25
C HIS A 200 19.02 -17.34 -0.71
N ALA A 201 20.02 -17.89 -1.40
CA ALA A 201 19.90 -19.16 -2.09
C ALA A 201 19.47 -20.25 -1.09
N GLY A 202 18.31 -20.86 -1.34
CA GLY A 202 17.92 -22.09 -0.67
C GLY A 202 19.03 -23.14 -0.79
N HIS A 203 19.18 -23.96 0.26
CA HIS A 203 20.19 -25.00 0.35
C HIS A 203 20.24 -25.87 -0.93
N GLY A 204 21.28 -25.71 -1.75
CA GLY A 204 21.64 -26.71 -2.77
C GLY A 204 22.01 -26.26 -4.18
N ALA A 205 22.02 -24.97 -4.52
CA ALA A 205 22.46 -24.51 -5.85
C ALA A 205 23.66 -23.55 -5.78
N PRO A 206 24.69 -23.69 -6.64
CA PRO A 206 25.84 -22.79 -6.65
C PRO A 206 25.40 -21.36 -6.99
N SER A 207 25.65 -20.45 -6.05
CA SER A 207 25.38 -19.01 -6.13
C SER A 207 26.05 -18.38 -7.35
N ARG A 208 25.25 -17.93 -8.32
CA ARG A 208 25.69 -17.01 -9.37
C ARG A 208 25.71 -15.58 -8.80
N ALA A 209 26.89 -15.16 -8.32
CA ALA A 209 27.39 -13.79 -8.26
C ALA A 209 26.40 -12.64 -7.88
N ALA A 210 25.81 -12.66 -6.66
CA ALA A 210 25.35 -11.51 -5.86
C ALA A 210 24.73 -10.27 -6.59
N GLY A 211 23.90 -10.47 -7.61
CA GLY A 211 23.11 -9.41 -8.26
C GLY A 211 21.66 -9.44 -7.79
N GLY A 212 20.94 -8.32 -7.92
CA GLY A 212 19.49 -8.30 -7.72
C GLY A 212 18.73 -8.55 -9.02
N HIS A 213 17.40 -8.53 -8.95
CA HIS A 213 16.52 -8.69 -10.09
C HIS A 213 15.71 -7.41 -10.33
N LEU A 214 16.00 -6.72 -11.45
CA LEU A 214 15.29 -5.51 -11.86
C LEU A 214 14.04 -5.89 -12.64
N GLN A 215 12.87 -5.47 -12.17
CA GLN A 215 11.55 -5.77 -12.70
C GLN A 215 10.85 -4.49 -13.14
N VAL A 216 10.22 -4.53 -14.31
CA VAL A 216 9.33 -3.49 -14.82
C VAL A 216 7.99 -4.11 -15.14
N PHE A 217 6.97 -3.71 -14.40
CA PHE A 217 5.57 -4.05 -14.67
C PHE A 217 4.97 -2.98 -15.56
N VAL A 218 4.44 -3.38 -16.72
CA VAL A 218 3.78 -2.47 -17.67
C VAL A 218 2.33 -2.88 -17.80
N ALA A 219 1.43 -2.03 -17.32
CA ALA A 219 -0.01 -2.23 -17.39
C ALA A 219 -0.69 -1.16 -18.25
N ASP A 220 -1.78 -1.52 -18.90
CA ASP A 220 -2.64 -0.58 -19.63
C ASP A 220 -3.29 0.37 -18.63
N ARG A 221 -3.14 1.68 -18.85
CA ARG A 221 -3.62 2.70 -17.91
C ARG A 221 -5.14 2.63 -17.67
N GLN A 222 -5.93 2.21 -18.66
CA GLN A 222 -7.39 2.20 -18.55
C GLN A 222 -7.91 0.94 -17.87
N SER A 223 -7.41 -0.22 -18.29
CA SER A 223 -7.89 -1.52 -17.82
C SER A 223 -7.12 -2.06 -16.60
N GLY A 224 -5.87 -1.64 -16.41
CA GLY A 224 -4.97 -2.18 -15.40
C GLY A 224 -4.33 -3.51 -15.79
N GLU A 225 -4.67 -4.07 -16.95
CA GLU A 225 -4.15 -5.36 -17.43
C GLU A 225 -2.68 -5.26 -17.86
N PRO A 226 -1.86 -6.29 -17.62
CA PRO A 226 -0.50 -6.35 -18.14
C PRO A 226 -0.47 -6.28 -19.66
N VAL A 227 0.51 -5.55 -20.22
CA VAL A 227 0.69 -5.45 -21.68
C VAL A 227 1.90 -6.29 -22.12
N PRO A 228 1.68 -7.50 -22.66
CA PRO A 228 2.76 -8.38 -23.07
C PRO A 228 3.39 -7.96 -24.42
N TYR A 229 4.50 -8.62 -24.77
CA TYR A 229 5.20 -8.48 -26.06
C TYR A 229 5.58 -7.02 -26.42
N LEU A 230 5.95 -6.23 -25.41
CA LEU A 230 6.58 -4.93 -25.58
C LEU A 230 8.10 -5.10 -25.59
N PRO A 231 8.83 -4.41 -26.48
CA PRO A 231 10.27 -4.23 -26.32
C PRO A 231 10.50 -3.29 -25.14
N VAL A 232 11.05 -3.78 -24.02
CA VAL A 232 11.33 -2.96 -22.84
C VAL A 232 12.83 -2.93 -22.53
N SER A 233 13.34 -1.75 -22.22
CA SER A 233 14.72 -1.56 -21.76
C SER A 233 14.78 -0.57 -20.61
N ALA A 234 15.72 -0.76 -19.69
CA ALA A 234 16.05 0.19 -18.63
C ALA A 234 17.45 0.76 -18.87
N THR A 235 17.62 2.08 -18.77
CA THR A 235 18.93 2.73 -18.85
C THR A 235 19.30 3.27 -17.48
N LEU A 236 20.37 2.73 -16.89
CA LEU A 236 20.94 3.23 -15.66
C LEU A 236 21.80 4.47 -15.96
N ARG A 237 21.58 5.56 -15.23
CA ARG A 237 22.32 6.82 -15.31
C ARG A 237 22.76 7.25 -13.91
N GLY A 238 23.84 8.02 -13.87
CA GLY A 238 24.54 8.35 -12.65
C GLY A 238 25.65 9.37 -12.87
N GLY A 239 25.93 10.20 -11.88
CA GLY A 239 27.05 11.14 -11.89
C GLY A 239 28.38 10.45 -12.24
N GLY A 240 28.97 10.79 -13.39
CA GLY A 240 30.28 10.28 -13.81
C GLY A 240 30.29 8.87 -14.42
N MET A 241 29.16 8.18 -14.53
CA MET A 241 29.07 6.88 -15.21
C MET A 241 28.64 7.01 -16.67
N LYS A 242 29.13 6.11 -17.54
CA LYS A 242 28.54 5.95 -18.88
C LYS A 242 27.16 5.31 -18.74
N PRO A 243 26.11 5.83 -19.40
CA PRO A 243 24.78 5.22 -19.35
C PRO A 243 24.82 3.74 -19.75
N ARG A 244 24.21 2.88 -18.93
CA ARG A 244 24.18 1.44 -19.16
C ARG A 244 22.77 1.00 -19.52
N VAL A 245 22.59 0.53 -20.76
CA VAL A 245 21.31 0.03 -21.26
C VAL A 245 21.17 -1.45 -20.95
N LEU A 246 20.05 -1.82 -20.34
CA LEU A 246 19.64 -3.17 -20.00
C LEU A 246 18.42 -3.54 -20.83
N LYS A 247 18.49 -4.62 -21.59
CA LYS A 247 17.33 -5.19 -22.25
C LYS A 247 16.57 -6.07 -21.25
N LEU A 248 15.29 -5.80 -21.07
CA LEU A 248 14.43 -6.58 -20.18
C LEU A 248 13.69 -7.64 -20.98
N LEU A 249 13.59 -8.85 -20.42
CA LEU A 249 12.91 -9.98 -21.04
C LEU A 249 11.54 -10.19 -20.37
N PRO A 250 10.51 -10.61 -21.12
CA PRO A 250 9.23 -10.97 -20.51
C PRO A 250 9.40 -12.21 -19.62
N MET A 251 8.89 -12.13 -18.39
CA MET A 251 9.00 -13.14 -17.34
C MET A 251 7.68 -13.24 -16.57
N VAL A 252 7.48 -14.36 -15.87
CA VAL A 252 6.33 -14.56 -14.99
C VAL A 252 6.81 -15.29 -13.74
N ASP A 253 6.40 -14.79 -12.59
CA ASP A 253 6.65 -15.40 -11.28
C ASP A 253 5.41 -15.26 -10.39
N ALA A 254 5.57 -15.46 -9.07
CA ALA A 254 4.48 -15.31 -8.09
C ALA A 254 3.90 -13.89 -8.03
N GLN A 255 4.63 -12.86 -8.50
CA GLN A 255 4.17 -11.47 -8.60
C GLN A 255 3.47 -11.18 -9.94
N GLY A 256 3.40 -12.18 -10.83
CA GLY A 256 2.75 -12.09 -12.14
C GLY A 256 3.71 -11.75 -13.27
N PHE A 257 3.13 -11.35 -14.41
CA PHE A 257 3.89 -11.02 -15.61
C PHE A 257 4.64 -9.68 -15.46
N HIS A 258 5.93 -9.68 -15.80
CA HIS A 258 6.77 -8.49 -15.78
C HIS A 258 7.89 -8.58 -16.84
N TYR A 259 8.63 -7.48 -17.05
CA TYR A 259 9.86 -7.48 -17.84
C TYR A 259 11.06 -7.38 -16.89
N GLY A 260 11.94 -8.36 -16.91
CA GLY A 260 12.99 -8.52 -15.91
C GLY A 260 14.40 -8.72 -16.47
N VAL A 261 15.40 -8.46 -15.62
CA VAL A 261 16.79 -8.89 -15.83
C VAL A 261 17.53 -9.00 -14.49
N ASP A 262 18.35 -10.04 -14.35
CA ASP A 262 19.31 -10.14 -13.24
C ASP A 262 20.46 -9.17 -13.48
N VAL A 263 20.66 -8.23 -12.57
CA VAL A 263 21.67 -7.19 -12.71
C VAL A 263 22.12 -6.68 -11.35
N ARG A 264 23.41 -6.32 -11.26
CA ARG A 264 23.91 -5.45 -10.19
C ARG A 264 23.82 -4.01 -10.66
N ILE A 265 22.98 -3.22 -9.99
CA ILE A 265 22.88 -1.78 -10.21
C ILE A 265 24.11 -1.11 -9.55
N PRO A 266 24.92 -0.32 -10.28
CA PRO A 266 26.05 0.38 -9.70
C PRO A 266 25.60 1.43 -8.68
N ASP A 267 26.35 1.59 -7.59
CA ASP A 267 26.06 2.55 -6.51
C ASP A 267 26.02 4.01 -6.98
N ALA A 268 26.73 4.32 -8.07
CA ALA A 268 26.70 5.64 -8.69
C ALA A 268 25.40 5.93 -9.47
N THR A 269 24.47 4.98 -9.59
CA THR A 269 23.20 5.17 -10.30
C THR A 269 22.31 6.09 -9.47
N ASP A 270 21.86 7.19 -10.07
CA ASP A 270 20.90 8.14 -9.48
C ASP A 270 19.57 8.15 -10.24
N LYS A 271 19.53 7.56 -11.46
CA LYS A 271 18.34 7.54 -12.31
C LYS A 271 18.21 6.24 -13.08
N VAL A 272 16.97 5.76 -13.19
CA VAL A 272 16.59 4.65 -14.08
C VAL A 272 15.58 5.14 -15.11
N VAL A 273 15.98 5.11 -16.38
CA VAL A 273 15.12 5.51 -17.50
C VAL A 273 14.56 4.27 -18.18
N VAL A 274 13.26 4.03 -18.04
CA VAL A 274 12.56 2.93 -18.70
C VAL A 274 12.06 3.39 -20.06
N SER A 275 12.37 2.61 -21.10
CA SER A 275 11.89 2.83 -22.47
C SER A 275 11.06 1.64 -22.92
N ILE A 276 9.86 1.93 -23.40
CA ILE A 276 8.89 1.00 -23.97
C ILE A 276 8.80 1.28 -25.46
N GLY A 277 9.22 0.31 -26.27
CA GLY A 277 9.12 0.36 -27.71
C GLY A 277 7.70 0.12 -28.20
N ARG A 278 7.51 0.24 -29.52
CA ARG A 278 6.26 -0.14 -30.18
C ARG A 278 5.97 -1.63 -29.94
N THR A 279 4.71 -1.96 -29.64
CA THR A 279 4.28 -3.36 -29.47
C THR A 279 4.58 -4.20 -30.72
N THR A 280 5.01 -5.43 -30.51
CA THR A 280 5.19 -6.43 -31.57
C THR A 280 3.92 -7.24 -31.82
N MET A 281 2.87 -7.04 -31.02
CA MET A 281 1.58 -7.70 -31.19
C MET A 281 0.76 -7.09 -32.32
N ARG A 282 -0.11 -7.91 -32.89
CA ARG A 282 -1.22 -7.41 -33.69
C ARG A 282 -2.23 -6.70 -32.79
N VAL A 283 -2.39 -5.40 -32.97
CA VAL A 283 -3.38 -4.59 -32.25
C VAL A 283 -4.65 -4.46 -33.08
N MET A 284 -5.81 -4.71 -32.47
CA MET A 284 -7.10 -4.56 -33.16
C MET A 284 -7.40 -3.08 -33.45
N PRO A 285 -8.16 -2.77 -34.52
CA PRO A 285 -8.40 -1.40 -34.98
C PRO A 285 -8.82 -0.40 -33.88
N PRO A 286 -9.70 -0.76 -32.92
CA PRO A 286 -10.11 0.16 -31.86
C PRO A 286 -8.97 0.58 -30.91
N ALA A 287 -7.91 -0.24 -30.79
CA ALA A 287 -6.77 0.01 -29.92
C ALA A 287 -5.48 0.34 -30.70
N ALA A 288 -5.52 0.33 -32.04
CA ALA A 288 -4.35 0.35 -32.91
C ALA A 288 -3.43 1.57 -32.74
N ARG A 289 -3.91 2.66 -32.12
CA ARG A 289 -3.09 3.87 -31.88
C ARG A 289 -2.46 3.93 -30.49
N ARG A 290 -2.92 3.12 -29.53
CA ARG A 290 -2.55 3.22 -28.10
C ARG A 290 -1.16 2.65 -27.80
N PHE A 291 -0.77 1.58 -28.49
CA PHE A 291 0.47 0.85 -28.21
C PHE A 291 1.55 1.01 -29.30
N THR A 292 1.37 1.97 -30.21
CA THR A 292 2.26 2.13 -31.38
C THR A 292 3.35 3.17 -31.22
N LYS A 293 3.24 4.05 -30.22
CA LYS A 293 4.22 5.11 -29.96
C LYS A 293 5.18 4.64 -28.86
N PRO A 294 6.51 4.75 -29.06
CA PRO A 294 7.45 4.53 -27.98
C PRO A 294 7.21 5.53 -26.85
N VAL A 295 7.44 5.09 -25.62
CA VAL A 295 7.29 5.89 -24.41
C VAL A 295 8.53 5.73 -23.55
N THR A 296 8.98 6.82 -22.94
CA THR A 296 10.07 6.83 -21.98
C THR A 296 9.58 7.46 -20.68
N VAL A 297 10.02 6.89 -19.55
CA VAL A 297 9.78 7.42 -18.21
C VAL A 297 11.09 7.40 -17.43
N GLU A 298 11.28 8.41 -16.60
CA GLU A 298 12.47 8.56 -15.76
C GLU A 298 12.07 8.40 -14.31
N PHE A 299 12.77 7.51 -13.60
CA PHE A 299 12.65 7.30 -12.17
C PHE A 299 13.91 7.80 -11.49
N GLU A 300 13.75 8.67 -10.49
CA GLU A 300 14.83 8.96 -9.54
C GLU A 300 15.14 7.68 -8.75
N TRP A 301 16.42 7.40 -8.52
CA TRP A 301 16.90 6.14 -7.97
C TRP A 301 17.78 6.39 -6.76
N GLU A 302 17.36 5.86 -5.61
CA GLU A 302 18.05 6.06 -4.33
C GLU A 302 18.77 4.79 -3.84
N GLY A 303 18.72 3.70 -4.62
CA GLY A 303 19.23 2.38 -4.22
C GLY A 303 18.12 1.44 -3.73
N PRO A 304 18.46 0.14 -3.51
CA PRO A 304 17.59 -0.79 -2.78
C PRO A 304 17.45 -0.44 -1.30
#